data_AF-A0A3N4ISM0-F1
#
_entry.id   AF-A0A3N4ISM0-F1
#
_cell.length_a   1.000
_cell.length_b   1.000
_cell.length_c   1.000
_cell.angle_alpha   90.00
_cell.angle_beta   90.00
_cell.angle_gamma   90.00
#
_symmetry.space_group_name_H-M   'P 1'
#
loop_
_entity.id
_entity.type
_entity.pdbx_description
1 polymer ?
#
loop_
_entity_poly.entity_id
_entity_poly.type
_entity_poly.pdbx_seq_one_letter_code
_entity_poly.pdbx_strand_id
1 'polypeptide(L)'
;MSISTPLPLPKYRPNSNTNVKPIFQIKTLQRQQILDLRENCEGDLCFPDVSEHDLHNWKLQNPDLLEAKDIRFEYNFLTERFIIKCMPTATHDSLQAFFMQNIFGALAEKVGFSQAMGLVNINSGTTFGGFKGDWTGSSEKQPDAYVKLTGSKFPAVVCEAGWSETLEHLMADARLWLLHTGGITRIVIVVCITETNTRNTADVHEKISDDVPTMGKTLTEEQALMQGISAGTDLNDLAERLTNLNTHAKLTKPLVSDLKVTIHVYQACENQADIWERFGATVIPAPPVESEAPTEFKIPFMDIFGDKIPVGVDPTDSIIFSLAGFREFVTRSLQDTEWLRATRRARKLLKAAGEWEETDTFAQHKPRKHSGGSGLK
;
A
#
# COMPACT_ATOMS: atom_id res chain seq x y z
N MET A 1 12.54 42.81 18.89
CA MET A 1 12.09 41.43 18.63
C MET A 1 12.06 41.24 17.12
N SER A 2 13.11 40.64 16.56
CA SER A 2 13.19 40.40 15.11
C SER A 2 12.40 39.15 14.78
N ILE A 3 11.36 39.31 13.96
CA ILE A 3 10.56 38.21 13.43
C ILE A 3 11.44 37.53 12.38
N SER A 4 11.99 36.37 12.73
CA SER A 4 12.75 35.53 11.79
C SER A 4 11.77 34.98 10.76
N THR A 5 11.92 35.39 9.50
CA THR A 5 11.19 34.85 8.37
C THR A 5 11.57 33.36 8.20
N PRO A 6 10.60 32.44 8.11
CA PRO A 6 10.92 31.03 7.88
C PRO A 6 11.62 30.88 6.53
N LEU A 7 12.76 30.18 6.54
CA LEU A 7 13.54 29.86 5.34
C LEU A 7 12.65 29.08 4.34
N PRO A 8 12.72 29.39 3.04
CA PRO A 8 12.00 28.62 2.03
C PRO A 8 12.51 27.18 2.02
N LEU A 9 11.58 26.21 2.10
CA LEU A 9 11.90 24.79 2.03
C LEU A 9 12.61 24.49 0.68
N PRO A 10 13.68 23.67 0.69
CA PRO A 10 14.37 23.30 -0.54
C PRO A 10 13.41 22.58 -1.50
N LYS A 11 13.33 23.07 -2.74
CA LYS A 11 12.57 22.42 -3.82
C LYS A 11 13.23 21.10 -4.17
N TYR A 12 12.67 20.00 -3.68
CA TYR A 12 13.12 18.65 -3.98
C TYR A 12 12.73 18.26 -5.42
N ARG A 13 13.67 17.75 -6.22
CA ARG A 13 13.39 17.20 -7.56
C ARG A 13 13.62 15.68 -7.54
N PRO A 14 12.58 14.85 -7.71
CA PRO A 14 12.74 13.39 -7.71
C PRO A 14 13.42 12.89 -8.99
N ASN A 15 14.25 11.86 -8.85
CA ASN A 15 14.92 11.15 -9.94
C ASN A 15 13.94 10.15 -10.59
N SER A 16 13.79 10.21 -11.92
CA SER A 16 12.86 9.36 -12.66
C SER A 16 13.52 8.05 -13.07
N ASN A 17 13.12 6.93 -12.47
CA ASN A 17 13.27 5.62 -13.11
C ASN A 17 12.01 4.77 -12.92
N THR A 18 11.49 4.33 -14.06
CA THR A 18 10.35 3.41 -14.26
C THR A 18 9.03 3.75 -13.56
N ASN A 19 8.62 5.02 -13.62
CA ASN A 19 7.24 5.39 -13.31
C ASN A 19 6.47 5.46 -14.64
N VAL A 20 5.45 4.62 -14.82
CA VAL A 20 4.47 4.83 -15.90
C VAL A 20 3.88 6.20 -15.62
N LYS A 21 4.32 7.24 -16.35
CA LYS A 21 3.70 8.56 -16.21
C LYS A 21 2.22 8.36 -16.47
N PRO A 22 1.34 8.73 -15.52
CA PRO A 22 -0.09 8.66 -15.78
C PRO A 22 -0.35 9.44 -17.07
N ILE A 23 -0.99 8.79 -18.04
CA ILE A 23 -1.39 9.44 -19.30
C ILE A 23 -2.37 10.60 -18.99
N PHE A 24 -3.03 10.52 -17.84
CA PHE A 24 -4.01 11.47 -17.36
C PHE A 24 -3.40 12.56 -16.50
N GLN A 25 -3.78 13.81 -16.77
CA GLN A 25 -3.66 14.90 -15.80
C GLN A 25 -4.81 14.79 -14.80
N ILE A 26 -4.58 15.17 -13.54
CA ILE A 26 -5.62 15.14 -12.50
C ILE A 26 -6.92 15.83 -12.96
N LYS A 27 -6.82 16.94 -13.69
CA LYS A 27 -7.94 17.73 -14.23
C LYS A 27 -8.89 16.93 -15.12
N THR A 28 -8.40 15.84 -15.71
CA THR A 28 -9.19 14.99 -16.61
C THR A 28 -9.72 13.73 -15.95
N LEU A 29 -9.30 13.41 -14.72
CA LEU A 29 -9.69 12.19 -14.01
C LEU A 29 -11.15 12.29 -13.55
N GLN A 30 -12.00 11.52 -14.21
CA GLN A 30 -13.40 11.30 -13.86
C GLN A 30 -13.56 9.99 -13.09
N ARG A 31 -14.70 9.85 -12.42
CA ARG A 31 -15.02 8.66 -11.62
C ARG A 31 -14.84 7.34 -12.36
N GLN A 32 -15.35 7.22 -13.58
CA GLN A 32 -15.24 5.96 -14.33
C GLN A 32 -13.77 5.59 -14.58
N GLN A 33 -12.94 6.56 -14.94
CA GLN A 33 -11.51 6.34 -15.16
C GLN A 33 -10.81 5.91 -13.88
N ILE A 34 -11.19 6.46 -12.72
CA ILE A 34 -10.64 6.04 -11.42
C ILE A 34 -11.05 4.61 -11.11
N LEU A 35 -12.30 4.24 -11.36
CA LEU A 35 -12.75 2.85 -11.16
C LEU A 35 -12.01 1.88 -12.08
N ASP A 36 -11.85 2.24 -13.36
CA ASP A 36 -11.12 1.45 -14.33
C ASP A 36 -9.64 1.29 -13.91
N LEU A 37 -9.01 2.38 -13.47
CA LEU A 37 -7.65 2.37 -12.95
C LEU A 37 -7.54 1.47 -11.71
N ARG A 38 -8.49 1.53 -10.78
CA ARG A 38 -8.50 0.68 -9.57
C ARG A 38 -8.72 -0.79 -9.87
N GLU A 39 -9.46 -1.14 -10.92
CA GLU A 39 -9.63 -2.53 -11.35
C GLU A 39 -8.36 -3.08 -12.03
N ASN A 40 -7.58 -2.19 -12.66
CA ASN A 40 -6.46 -2.59 -13.52
C ASN A 40 -5.07 -2.35 -12.91
N CYS A 41 -4.97 -1.56 -11.85
CA CYS A 41 -3.73 -1.23 -11.17
C CYS A 41 -3.71 -1.76 -9.73
N GLU A 42 -2.51 -1.99 -9.22
CA GLU A 42 -2.25 -2.40 -7.84
C GLU A 42 -1.37 -1.35 -7.17
N GLY A 43 -1.50 -1.22 -5.85
CA GLY A 43 -0.76 -0.22 -5.08
C GLY A 43 -1.29 1.20 -5.31
N ASP A 44 -0.37 2.15 -5.49
CA ASP A 44 -0.68 3.58 -5.48
C ASP A 44 -0.46 4.21 -6.86
N LEU A 45 -1.48 4.88 -7.39
CA LEU A 45 -1.37 5.69 -8.60
C LEU A 45 -1.02 7.13 -8.23
N CYS A 46 0.22 7.50 -8.52
CA CYS A 46 0.79 8.77 -8.13
C CYS A 46 0.73 9.78 -9.28
N PHE A 47 0.13 10.94 -9.01
CA PHE A 47 0.10 12.10 -9.89
C PHE A 47 1.02 13.17 -9.30
N PRO A 48 2.24 13.34 -9.83
CA PRO A 48 3.18 14.35 -9.36
C PRO A 48 2.76 15.75 -9.83
N ASP A 49 3.36 16.78 -9.23
CA ASP A 49 3.23 18.19 -9.62
C ASP A 49 1.77 18.69 -9.61
N VAL A 50 0.96 18.18 -8.67
CA VAL A 50 -0.41 18.61 -8.45
C VAL A 50 -0.42 19.70 -7.38
N SER A 51 -0.63 20.95 -7.79
CA SER A 51 -0.74 22.06 -6.83
C SER A 51 -2.01 21.93 -5.97
N GLU A 52 -1.99 22.53 -4.78
CA GLU A 52 -3.19 22.59 -3.91
C GLU A 52 -4.38 23.24 -4.63
N HIS A 53 -4.11 24.23 -5.50
CA HIS A 53 -5.14 24.89 -6.29
C HIS A 53 -5.75 23.94 -7.33
N ASP A 54 -4.94 23.13 -8.01
CA ASP A 54 -5.42 22.13 -8.96
C ASP A 54 -6.21 21.03 -8.27
N LEU A 55 -5.74 20.56 -7.10
CA LEU A 55 -6.49 19.59 -6.29
C LEU A 55 -7.84 20.18 -5.84
N HIS A 56 -7.86 21.42 -5.35
CA HIS A 56 -9.09 22.08 -4.92
C HIS A 56 -10.10 22.19 -6.07
N ASN A 57 -9.65 22.63 -7.25
CA ASN A 57 -10.48 22.72 -8.45
C ASN A 57 -11.00 21.33 -8.86
N TRP A 58 -10.16 20.30 -8.80
CA TRP A 58 -10.56 18.93 -9.10
C TRP A 58 -11.62 18.41 -8.12
N LYS A 59 -11.45 18.65 -6.81
CA LYS A 59 -12.44 18.29 -5.78
C LYS A 59 -13.79 18.99 -6.03
N LEU A 60 -13.79 20.27 -6.42
CA LEU A 60 -15.00 21.02 -6.77
C LEU A 60 -15.71 20.45 -8.01
N GLN A 61 -14.95 19.93 -8.97
CA GLN A 61 -15.49 19.33 -10.20
C GLN A 61 -15.99 17.89 -9.99
N ASN A 62 -15.58 17.21 -8.92
CA ASN A 62 -15.91 15.82 -8.65
C ASN A 62 -16.46 15.61 -7.22
N PRO A 63 -17.56 16.28 -6.83
CA PRO A 63 -18.10 16.17 -5.47
C PRO A 63 -18.58 14.76 -5.12
N ASP A 64 -19.04 13.99 -6.10
CA ASP A 64 -19.50 12.60 -5.91
C ASP A 64 -18.35 11.66 -5.53
N LEU A 65 -17.12 11.95 -5.96
CA LEU A 65 -15.92 11.21 -5.56
C LEU A 65 -15.57 11.41 -4.09
N LEU A 66 -15.91 12.56 -3.51
CA LEU A 66 -15.67 12.83 -2.09
C LEU A 66 -16.64 12.04 -1.19
N GLU A 67 -17.82 11.72 -1.72
CA GLU A 67 -18.85 10.92 -1.03
C GLU A 67 -18.67 9.41 -1.27
N ALA A 68 -17.93 9.02 -2.30
CA ALA A 68 -17.67 7.65 -2.69
C ALA A 68 -16.71 6.97 -1.71
N LYS A 69 -17.28 6.29 -0.69
CA LYS A 69 -16.51 5.54 0.33
C LYS A 69 -15.59 4.45 -0.24
N ASP A 70 -15.88 4.00 -1.45
CA ASP A 70 -15.08 3.00 -2.14
C ASP A 70 -13.82 3.59 -2.77
N ILE A 71 -13.77 4.89 -3.08
CA ILE A 71 -12.62 5.55 -3.68
C ILE A 71 -11.80 6.25 -2.58
N ARG A 72 -10.51 5.90 -2.51
CA ARG A 72 -9.58 6.49 -1.55
C ARG A 72 -8.50 7.23 -2.31
N PHE A 73 -8.21 8.44 -1.85
CA PHE A 73 -7.11 9.25 -2.36
C PHE A 73 -6.45 10.00 -1.21
N GLU A 74 -5.20 10.39 -1.41
CA GLU A 74 -4.39 11.15 -0.46
C GLU A 74 -3.72 12.31 -1.18
N TYR A 75 -3.30 13.31 -0.40
CA TYR A 75 -2.49 14.40 -0.90
C TYR A 75 -1.36 14.74 0.06
N ASN A 76 -0.15 14.86 -0.49
CA ASN A 76 1.04 15.25 0.25
C ASN A 76 1.56 16.60 -0.28
N PHE A 77 1.28 17.68 0.47
CA PHE A 77 1.65 19.05 0.09
C PHE A 77 3.16 19.28 -0.02
N LEU A 78 3.99 18.52 0.70
CA LEU A 78 5.46 18.67 0.63
C LEU A 78 6.00 18.27 -0.73
N THR A 79 5.33 17.30 -1.37
CA THR A 79 5.73 16.76 -2.66
C THR A 79 4.79 17.15 -3.80
N GLU A 80 3.72 17.89 -3.50
CA GLU A 80 2.64 18.20 -4.44
C GLU A 80 2.14 16.93 -5.17
N ARG A 81 1.96 15.84 -4.41
CA ARG A 81 1.55 14.53 -4.94
C ARG A 81 0.11 14.23 -4.58
N PHE A 82 -0.70 13.99 -5.60
CA PHE A 82 -2.02 13.39 -5.45
C PHE A 82 -1.92 11.88 -5.69
N ILE A 83 -2.44 11.09 -4.77
CA ILE A 83 -2.29 9.63 -4.80
C ILE A 83 -3.68 9.02 -4.80
N ILE A 84 -3.99 8.20 -5.80
CA ILE A 84 -5.19 7.35 -5.80
C ILE A 84 -4.78 5.98 -5.28
N LYS A 85 -5.38 5.53 -4.18
CA LYS A 85 -5.16 4.20 -3.63
C LYS A 85 -5.91 3.18 -4.49
N CYS A 86 -5.18 2.38 -5.25
CA CYS A 86 -5.76 1.25 -5.96
C CYS A 86 -6.01 0.09 -4.99
N MET A 87 -6.58 -0.99 -5.51
CA MET A 87 -6.89 -2.14 -4.66
C MET A 87 -5.61 -2.66 -4.01
N PRO A 88 -5.49 -2.64 -2.67
CA PRO A 88 -4.33 -3.20 -2.00
C PRO A 88 -4.23 -4.69 -2.34
N THR A 89 -3.01 -5.20 -2.43
CA THR A 89 -2.79 -6.63 -2.55
C THR A 89 -3.06 -7.28 -1.19
N ALA A 90 -3.43 -8.56 -1.17
CA ALA A 90 -3.62 -9.27 0.09
C ALA A 90 -2.34 -9.23 0.95
N THR A 91 -1.17 -9.28 0.31
CA THR A 91 0.12 -9.10 0.98
C THR A 91 0.25 -7.71 1.58
N HIS A 92 -0.06 -6.63 0.85
CA HIS A 92 -0.02 -5.26 1.37
C HIS A 92 -0.95 -5.10 2.58
N ASP A 93 -2.22 -5.50 2.47
CA ASP A 93 -3.20 -5.44 3.56
C ASP A 93 -2.77 -6.28 4.77
N SER A 94 -2.15 -7.44 4.53
CA SER A 94 -1.72 -8.33 5.62
C SER A 94 -0.66 -7.69 6.52
N LEU A 95 0.18 -6.79 5.98
CA LEU A 95 1.24 -6.14 6.76
C LEU A 95 0.66 -5.40 7.96
N GLN A 96 -0.48 -4.73 7.78
CA GLN A 96 -1.21 -4.10 8.87
C GLN A 96 -1.46 -5.09 10.01
N ALA A 97 -1.96 -6.28 9.72
CA ALA A 97 -2.25 -7.29 10.73
C ALA A 97 -0.99 -7.72 11.48
N PHE A 98 0.14 -7.91 10.77
CA PHE A 98 1.41 -8.23 11.41
C PHE A 98 1.83 -7.14 12.41
N PHE A 99 1.83 -5.88 12.01
CA PHE A 99 2.23 -4.78 12.88
C PHE A 99 1.30 -4.63 14.08
N MET A 100 -0.02 -4.67 13.86
CA MET A 100 -0.99 -4.54 14.94
C MET A 100 -0.87 -5.68 15.95
N GLN A 101 -0.72 -6.92 15.49
CA GLN A 101 -0.60 -8.10 16.37
C GLN A 101 0.67 -8.05 17.22
N ASN A 102 1.83 -7.73 16.62
CA ASN A 102 3.09 -7.67 17.36
C ASN A 102 3.08 -6.56 18.41
N ILE A 103 2.59 -5.37 18.04
CA ILE A 103 2.54 -4.24 18.97
C ILE A 103 1.55 -4.53 20.10
N PHE A 104 0.33 -4.96 19.75
CA PHE A 104 -0.70 -5.23 20.74
C PHE A 104 -0.29 -6.37 21.68
N GLY A 105 0.30 -7.45 21.14
CA GLY A 105 0.81 -8.57 21.94
C GLY A 105 1.86 -8.13 22.94
N ALA A 106 2.88 -7.38 22.50
CA ALA A 106 3.94 -6.88 23.37
C ALA A 106 3.42 -5.92 24.46
N LEU A 107 2.48 -5.04 24.12
CA LEU A 107 1.85 -4.15 25.10
C LEU A 107 0.98 -4.92 26.09
N ALA A 108 0.16 -5.86 25.62
CA ALA A 108 -0.69 -6.67 26.48
C ALA A 108 0.13 -7.55 27.45
N GLU A 109 1.29 -8.05 27.02
CA GLU A 109 2.23 -8.78 27.88
C GLU A 109 2.81 -7.87 28.97
N LYS A 110 3.21 -6.64 28.61
CA LYS A 110 3.94 -5.74 29.51
C LYS A 110 3.06 -4.97 30.49
N VAL A 111 1.88 -4.51 30.06
CA VAL A 111 0.98 -3.69 30.90
C VAL A 111 -0.36 -4.37 31.18
N GLY A 112 -0.61 -5.54 30.59
CA GLY A 112 -1.91 -6.21 30.67
C GLY A 112 -2.91 -5.71 29.62
N PHE A 113 -3.77 -6.61 29.16
CA PHE A 113 -4.72 -6.37 28.08
C PHE A 113 -5.64 -5.16 28.31
N SER A 114 -6.26 -5.06 29.49
CA SER A 114 -7.19 -3.97 29.83
C SER A 114 -6.50 -2.61 29.81
N GLN A 115 -5.27 -2.55 30.34
CA GLN A 115 -4.50 -1.31 30.37
C GLN A 115 -4.00 -0.94 28.98
N ALA A 116 -3.51 -1.90 28.18
CA ALA A 116 -3.09 -1.66 26.80
C ALA A 116 -4.21 -1.01 25.96
N MET A 117 -5.45 -1.53 26.05
CA MET A 117 -6.63 -0.99 25.38
C MET A 117 -7.00 0.43 25.84
N GLY A 118 -6.70 0.79 27.09
CA GLY A 118 -6.93 2.15 27.60
C GLY A 118 -5.84 3.16 27.22
N LEU A 119 -4.61 2.68 27.01
CA LEU A 119 -3.45 3.53 26.74
C LEU A 119 -3.32 3.90 25.27
N VAL A 120 -3.60 2.96 24.36
CA VAL A 120 -3.36 3.13 22.92
C VAL A 120 -4.53 2.65 22.08
N ASN A 121 -4.73 3.33 20.95
CA ASN A 121 -5.55 2.86 19.85
C ASN A 121 -4.62 2.36 18.74
N ILE A 122 -4.68 1.07 18.45
CA ILE A 122 -3.94 0.45 17.35
C ILE A 122 -4.96 0.12 16.26
N ASN A 123 -4.83 0.73 15.08
CA ASN A 123 -5.84 0.58 14.03
C ASN A 123 -5.27 0.92 12.64
N SER A 124 -6.14 0.90 11.63
CA SER A 124 -5.90 1.47 10.30
C SER A 124 -7.12 2.24 9.78
N GLY A 125 -7.08 2.66 8.52
CA GLY A 125 -8.26 3.19 7.84
C GLY A 125 -8.73 4.56 8.34
N THR A 126 -7.92 5.23 9.17
CA THR A 126 -8.23 6.53 9.74
C THR A 126 -7.45 7.61 9.02
N THR A 127 -8.15 8.56 8.42
CA THR A 127 -7.54 9.74 7.81
C THR A 127 -7.14 10.74 8.89
N PHE A 128 -5.90 11.21 8.83
CA PHE A 128 -5.37 12.29 9.63
C PHE A 128 -5.11 13.51 8.75
N GLY A 129 -5.40 14.69 9.28
CA GLY A 129 -5.13 15.97 8.62
C GLY A 129 -4.69 17.02 9.64
N GLY A 130 -4.47 18.25 9.18
CA GLY A 130 -3.98 19.34 10.04
C GLY A 130 -2.48 19.27 10.32
N PHE A 131 -1.71 18.84 9.32
CA PHE A 131 -0.24 18.80 9.39
C PHE A 131 0.32 20.22 9.50
N LYS A 132 1.35 20.41 10.33
CA LYS A 132 1.99 21.71 10.54
C LYS A 132 2.61 22.20 9.23
N GLY A 133 2.31 23.43 8.82
CA GLY A 133 2.84 24.02 7.58
C GLY A 133 1.94 23.82 6.37
N ASP A 134 0.92 22.97 6.47
CA ASP A 134 -0.20 22.92 5.54
C ASP A 134 -1.23 23.99 5.95
N TRP A 135 -1.08 25.19 5.39
CA TRP A 135 -1.91 26.35 5.75
C TRP A 135 -3.34 26.25 5.24
N THR A 136 -3.58 25.42 4.22
CA THR A 136 -4.91 25.22 3.63
C THR A 136 -5.64 24.04 4.26
N GLY A 137 -4.93 23.19 5.02
CA GLY A 137 -5.49 21.96 5.58
C GLY A 137 -5.82 20.94 4.49
N SER A 138 -5.17 21.04 3.34
CA SER A 138 -5.43 20.21 2.16
C SER A 138 -4.84 18.80 2.29
N SER A 139 -3.86 18.61 3.17
CA SER A 139 -3.16 17.36 3.38
C SER A 139 -3.94 16.45 4.32
N GLU A 140 -4.37 15.35 3.73
CA GLU A 140 -5.08 14.26 4.37
C GLU A 140 -4.31 12.99 4.03
N LYS A 141 -3.98 12.21 5.07
CA LYS A 141 -3.23 10.96 4.91
C LYS A 141 -3.79 9.86 5.79
N GLN A 142 -3.83 8.64 5.26
CA GLN A 142 -4.32 7.47 5.95
C GLN A 142 -3.18 6.43 6.03
N PRO A 143 -2.54 6.26 7.20
CA PRO A 143 -1.48 5.28 7.34
C PRO A 143 -2.05 3.86 7.22
N ASP A 144 -1.23 2.94 6.70
CA ASP A 144 -1.62 1.52 6.59
C ASP A 144 -1.85 0.89 7.97
N ALA A 145 -1.02 1.25 8.96
CA ALA A 145 -1.28 0.95 10.37
C ALA A 145 -0.74 2.06 11.27
N TYR A 146 -1.32 2.20 12.47
CA TYR A 146 -0.81 3.17 13.43
C TYR A 146 -1.01 2.75 14.88
N VAL A 147 -0.21 3.35 15.77
CA VAL A 147 -0.37 3.33 17.22
C VAL A 147 -0.57 4.75 17.71
N LYS A 148 -1.72 5.03 18.29
CA LYS A 148 -2.09 6.37 18.75
C LYS A 148 -2.38 6.37 20.24
N LEU A 149 -1.65 7.16 21.01
CA LEU A 149 -1.96 7.37 22.42
C LEU A 149 -3.37 7.93 22.60
N THR A 150 -4.10 7.45 23.61
CA THR A 150 -5.44 7.95 23.95
C THR A 150 -5.40 9.46 24.16
N GLY A 151 -6.30 10.18 23.49
CA GLY A 151 -6.39 11.65 23.53
C GLY A 151 -5.36 12.40 22.69
N SER A 152 -4.44 11.72 22.00
CA SER A 152 -3.54 12.37 21.04
C SER A 152 -4.28 12.82 19.78
N LYS A 153 -3.73 13.79 19.04
CA LYS A 153 -4.24 14.17 17.71
C LYS A 153 -3.71 13.25 16.62
N PHE A 154 -2.42 12.99 16.64
CA PHE A 154 -1.69 12.14 15.68
C PHE A 154 -1.20 10.84 16.34
N PRO A 155 -0.89 9.80 15.54
CA PRO A 155 -0.25 8.59 16.03
C PRO A 155 1.18 8.84 16.52
N ALA A 156 1.66 7.99 17.45
CA ALA A 156 3.05 7.97 17.91
C ALA A 156 3.94 7.11 17.01
N VAL A 157 3.37 6.01 16.49
CA VAL A 157 4.02 5.11 15.53
C VAL A 157 3.11 4.98 14.32
N VAL A 158 3.68 5.11 13.13
CA VAL A 158 3.01 4.87 11.85
C VAL A 158 3.73 3.75 11.11
N CYS A 159 2.96 2.92 10.41
CA CYS A 159 3.47 2.03 9.39
C CYS A 159 2.91 2.45 8.03
N GLU A 160 3.80 2.55 7.05
CA GLU A 160 3.48 2.74 5.64
C GLU A 160 4.07 1.57 4.85
N ALA A 161 3.32 1.06 3.90
CA ALA A 161 3.74 0.02 3.00
C ALA A 161 3.42 0.42 1.55
N GLY A 162 4.42 0.30 0.68
CA GLY A 162 4.27 0.57 -0.75
C GLY A 162 4.42 -0.70 -1.56
N TRP A 163 3.46 -0.99 -2.44
CA TRP A 163 3.62 -2.00 -3.50
C TRP A 163 4.00 -1.31 -4.81
N SER A 164 5.21 -1.58 -5.31
CA SER A 164 5.82 -0.91 -6.48
C SER A 164 6.04 0.59 -6.32
N GLU A 165 5.79 1.16 -5.14
CA GLU A 165 6.17 2.53 -4.80
C GLU A 165 7.66 2.60 -4.46
N THR A 166 8.31 3.69 -4.87
CA THR A 166 9.74 3.87 -4.62
C THR A 166 10.00 4.22 -3.15
N LEU A 167 11.19 3.86 -2.66
CA LEU A 167 11.57 4.18 -1.29
C LEU A 167 11.56 5.70 -1.04
N GLU A 168 11.95 6.51 -2.01
CA GLU A 168 11.97 7.98 -1.89
C GLU A 168 10.58 8.55 -1.65
N HIS A 169 9.56 7.96 -2.26
CA HIS A 169 8.17 8.35 -2.06
C HIS A 169 7.67 7.99 -0.67
N LEU A 170 7.95 6.78 -0.20
CA LEU A 170 7.62 6.35 1.17
C LEU A 170 8.40 7.15 2.22
N MET A 171 9.63 7.56 1.92
CA MET A 171 10.41 8.46 2.76
C MET A 171 9.80 9.86 2.84
N ALA A 172 9.22 10.37 1.75
CA ALA A 172 8.51 11.65 1.77
C ALA A 172 7.26 11.59 2.66
N ASP A 173 6.57 10.45 2.66
CA ASP A 173 5.47 10.18 3.59
C ASP A 173 5.96 10.09 5.04
N ALA A 174 7.08 9.41 5.28
CA ALA A 174 7.72 9.39 6.60
C ALA A 174 8.09 10.79 7.09
N ARG A 175 8.61 11.67 6.22
CA ARG A 175 8.89 13.08 6.54
C ARG A 175 7.62 13.85 6.92
N LEU A 176 6.53 13.67 6.18
CA LEU A 176 5.25 14.30 6.51
C LEU A 176 4.82 13.94 7.95
N TRP A 177 4.85 12.66 8.29
CA TRP A 177 4.50 12.20 9.64
C TRP A 177 5.45 12.72 10.72
N LEU A 178 6.76 12.54 10.53
CA LEU A 178 7.76 12.82 11.57
C LEU A 178 7.96 14.32 11.79
N LEU A 179 7.94 15.13 10.73
CA LEU A 179 8.29 16.56 10.81
C LEU A 179 7.06 17.46 10.95
N HIS A 180 5.89 17.03 10.47
CA HIS A 180 4.70 17.88 10.40
C HIS A 180 3.57 17.48 11.37
N THR A 181 3.82 16.58 12.31
CA THR A 181 2.87 16.28 13.42
C THR A 181 3.25 16.94 14.74
N GLY A 182 4.25 17.84 14.73
CA GLY A 182 4.71 18.56 15.92
C GLY A 182 5.42 17.67 16.95
N GLY A 183 6.14 16.64 16.48
CA GLY A 183 6.85 15.67 17.33
C GLY A 183 5.95 14.63 17.99
N ILE A 184 4.67 14.56 17.61
CA ILE A 184 3.75 13.52 18.11
C ILE A 184 4.10 12.18 17.49
N THR A 185 4.27 12.11 16.17
CA THR A 185 4.77 10.89 15.52
C THR A 185 6.28 10.82 15.73
N ARG A 186 6.76 9.74 16.34
CA ARG A 186 8.19 9.55 16.66
C ARG A 186 8.86 8.47 15.84
N ILE A 187 8.08 7.49 15.37
CA ILE A 187 8.55 6.38 14.53
C ILE A 187 7.67 6.29 13.29
N VAL A 188 8.31 6.12 12.13
CA VAL A 188 7.64 5.62 10.93
C VAL A 188 8.36 4.35 10.46
N ILE A 189 7.62 3.26 10.37
CA ILE A 189 8.07 2.01 9.77
C ILE A 189 7.64 2.05 8.30
N VAL A 190 8.57 1.82 7.39
CA VAL A 190 8.31 1.77 5.95
C VAL A 190 8.61 0.37 5.44
N VAL A 191 7.64 -0.25 4.77
CA VAL A 191 7.82 -1.50 4.04
C VAL A 191 7.76 -1.23 2.55
N CYS A 192 8.85 -1.50 1.83
CA CYS A 192 8.89 -1.34 0.39
C CYS A 192 8.85 -2.72 -0.27
N ILE A 193 7.82 -2.97 -1.08
CA ILE A 193 7.66 -4.19 -1.86
C ILE A 193 7.86 -3.84 -3.33
N THR A 194 8.90 -4.40 -3.93
CA THR A 194 9.22 -4.22 -5.36
C THR A 194 9.18 -5.55 -6.07
N GLU A 195 8.54 -5.57 -7.24
CA GLU A 195 8.43 -6.75 -8.09
C GLU A 195 9.23 -6.52 -9.37
N THR A 196 10.25 -7.35 -9.61
CA THR A 196 11.08 -7.27 -10.81
C THR A 196 10.63 -8.30 -11.84
N ASN A 197 10.27 -7.83 -13.04
CA ASN A 197 9.96 -8.70 -14.18
C ASN A 197 11.25 -9.05 -14.93
N THR A 198 11.98 -10.03 -14.43
CA THR A 198 13.28 -10.48 -14.98
C THR A 198 13.15 -11.31 -16.26
N ARG A 199 11.95 -11.81 -16.61
CA ARG A 199 11.76 -12.78 -17.71
C ARG A 199 11.76 -12.22 -19.14
N ASN A 200 11.80 -10.91 -19.36
CA ASN A 200 11.44 -10.33 -20.67
C ASN A 200 12.57 -9.76 -21.55
N THR A 201 13.85 -9.93 -21.23
CA THR A 201 14.91 -9.28 -22.04
C THR A 201 15.83 -10.23 -22.81
N ALA A 202 15.98 -11.50 -22.42
CA ALA A 202 16.86 -12.43 -23.14
C ALA A 202 16.14 -13.27 -24.21
N ASP A 203 14.91 -13.74 -23.97
CA ASP A 203 14.24 -14.71 -24.86
C ASP A 203 13.40 -14.11 -26.00
N VAL A 204 13.15 -12.80 -25.99
CA VAL A 204 12.32 -12.15 -27.03
C VAL A 204 13.14 -11.75 -28.26
N HIS A 205 14.46 -11.56 -28.12
CA HIS A 205 15.31 -11.20 -29.26
C HIS A 205 15.69 -12.37 -30.18
N GLU A 206 15.41 -13.62 -29.80
CA GLU A 206 15.71 -14.80 -30.63
C GLU A 206 14.53 -15.29 -31.50
N LYS A 207 13.36 -14.66 -31.45
CA LYS A 207 12.16 -15.08 -32.22
C LYS A 207 11.66 -14.09 -33.28
N ILE A 208 12.42 -13.05 -33.57
CA ILE A 208 12.21 -12.19 -34.75
C ILE A 208 13.33 -12.51 -35.75
N SER A 209 13.37 -13.75 -36.23
CA SER A 209 14.06 -14.09 -37.48
C SER A 209 13.01 -14.61 -38.46
N ASP A 210 13.00 -14.00 -39.63
CA ASP A 210 11.94 -14.01 -40.63
C ASP A 210 11.48 -15.39 -41.14
N ASP A 211 10.17 -15.50 -41.33
CA ASP A 211 9.48 -16.16 -42.45
C ASP A 211 9.95 -17.54 -42.92
N VAL A 212 9.66 -18.58 -42.13
CA VAL A 212 9.29 -19.90 -42.67
C VAL A 212 8.04 -20.43 -41.95
N PRO A 213 6.91 -20.69 -42.66
CA PRO A 213 5.72 -21.30 -42.07
C PRO A 213 5.99 -22.76 -41.75
N THR A 214 6.55 -23.00 -40.56
CA THR A 214 6.75 -24.36 -40.05
C THR A 214 5.42 -24.83 -39.49
N MET A 215 4.76 -25.75 -40.20
CA MET A 215 3.56 -26.45 -39.70
C MET A 215 3.88 -27.09 -38.35
N GLY A 216 3.13 -26.73 -37.31
CA GLY A 216 3.15 -27.42 -36.01
C GLY A 216 3.72 -26.66 -34.82
N LYS A 217 3.47 -25.34 -34.67
CA LYS A 217 3.69 -24.68 -33.37
C LYS A 217 2.74 -25.28 -32.34
N THR A 218 3.29 -26.10 -31.44
CA THR A 218 2.59 -26.60 -30.26
C THR A 218 2.11 -25.42 -29.43
N LEU A 219 0.80 -25.38 -29.17
CA LEU A 219 0.20 -24.38 -28.28
C LEU A 219 0.84 -24.47 -26.89
N THR A 220 1.13 -23.32 -26.28
CA THR A 220 1.52 -23.31 -24.87
C THR A 220 0.35 -23.76 -24.00
N GLU A 221 0.62 -24.28 -22.81
CA GLU A 221 -0.46 -24.72 -21.90
C GLU A 221 -1.39 -23.56 -21.52
N GLU A 222 -0.87 -22.34 -21.37
CA GLU A 222 -1.70 -21.14 -21.16
C GLU A 222 -2.59 -20.85 -22.38
N GLN A 223 -2.06 -20.97 -23.61
CA GLN A 223 -2.86 -20.79 -24.83
C GLN A 223 -3.93 -21.87 -24.97
N ALA A 224 -3.60 -23.13 -24.66
CA ALA A 224 -4.55 -24.24 -24.64
C ALA A 224 -5.66 -24.01 -23.61
N LEU A 225 -5.31 -23.50 -22.41
CA LEU A 225 -6.28 -23.10 -21.39
C LEU A 225 -7.21 -22.00 -21.92
N MET A 226 -6.68 -20.97 -22.58
CA MET A 226 -7.47 -19.88 -23.16
C MET A 226 -8.43 -20.36 -24.25
N GLN A 227 -8.00 -21.28 -25.11
CA GLN A 227 -8.85 -21.88 -26.14
C GLN A 227 -9.96 -22.79 -25.58
N GLY A 228 -9.78 -23.32 -24.37
CA GLY A 228 -10.75 -24.16 -23.69
C GLY A 228 -11.83 -23.41 -22.92
N ILE A 229 -11.82 -22.07 -22.91
CA ILE A 229 -12.84 -21.27 -22.22
C ILE A 229 -14.17 -21.36 -23.00
N SER A 230 -15.25 -21.59 -22.27
CA SER A 230 -16.62 -21.71 -22.77
C SER A 230 -17.65 -21.25 -21.73
N ALA A 231 -18.92 -21.11 -22.12
CA ALA A 231 -20.03 -20.67 -21.26
C ALA A 231 -20.20 -21.40 -19.92
N GLY A 232 -19.67 -22.63 -19.78
CA GLY A 232 -19.70 -23.40 -18.54
C GLY A 232 -18.48 -23.25 -17.64
N THR A 233 -17.53 -22.37 -18.00
CA THR A 233 -16.26 -22.24 -17.27
C THR A 233 -16.45 -21.45 -15.97
N ASP A 234 -16.24 -22.09 -14.83
CA ASP A 234 -16.27 -21.42 -13.53
C ASP A 234 -15.05 -20.51 -13.32
N LEU A 235 -15.27 -19.36 -12.67
CA LEU A 235 -14.22 -18.38 -12.39
C LEU A 235 -13.13 -18.95 -11.46
N ASN A 236 -13.53 -19.67 -10.40
CA ASN A 236 -12.60 -20.20 -9.42
C ASN A 236 -11.82 -21.37 -10.00
N ASP A 237 -12.48 -22.25 -10.78
CA ASP A 237 -11.80 -23.33 -11.51
C ASP A 237 -10.73 -22.77 -12.46
N LEU A 238 -11.04 -21.69 -13.20
CA LEU A 238 -10.07 -21.05 -14.09
C LEU A 238 -8.93 -20.38 -13.29
N ALA A 239 -9.22 -19.74 -12.16
CA ALA A 239 -8.20 -19.17 -11.28
C ALA A 239 -7.28 -20.24 -10.68
N GLU A 240 -7.82 -21.39 -10.29
CA GLU A 240 -7.05 -22.54 -9.80
C GLU A 240 -6.14 -23.09 -10.89
N ARG A 241 -6.64 -23.25 -12.12
CA ARG A 241 -5.82 -23.66 -13.27
C ARG A 241 -4.68 -22.68 -13.55
N LEU A 242 -4.94 -21.37 -13.48
CA LEU A 242 -3.91 -20.34 -13.63
C LEU A 242 -2.86 -20.43 -12.51
N THR A 243 -3.30 -20.65 -11.27
CA THR A 243 -2.40 -20.83 -10.12
C THR A 243 -1.52 -22.07 -10.31
N ASN A 244 -2.09 -23.19 -10.74
CA ASN A 244 -1.35 -24.41 -11.07
C ASN A 244 -0.33 -24.19 -12.19
N LEU A 245 -0.69 -23.48 -13.26
CA LEU A 245 0.27 -23.12 -14.31
C LEU A 245 1.39 -22.21 -13.78
N ASN A 246 1.08 -21.29 -12.87
CA ASN A 246 2.07 -20.40 -12.24
C ASN A 246 3.10 -21.19 -11.43
N THR A 247 2.65 -22.13 -10.59
CA THR A 247 3.52 -22.99 -9.77
C THR A 247 4.50 -23.81 -10.61
N HIS A 248 4.11 -24.19 -11.83
CA HIS A 248 4.97 -24.91 -12.78
C HIS A 248 5.73 -23.99 -13.74
N ALA A 249 5.72 -22.67 -13.51
CA ALA A 249 6.34 -21.65 -14.36
C ALA A 249 5.88 -21.69 -15.83
N LYS A 250 4.65 -22.16 -16.09
CA LYS A 250 4.08 -22.31 -17.45
C LYS A 250 3.25 -21.11 -17.92
N LEU A 251 3.01 -20.13 -17.06
CA LEU A 251 2.42 -18.86 -17.46
C LEU A 251 3.46 -17.98 -18.17
N THR A 252 3.05 -17.34 -19.25
CA THR A 252 3.85 -16.35 -19.99
C THR A 252 4.24 -15.19 -19.09
N LYS A 253 3.29 -14.73 -18.26
CA LYS A 253 3.53 -13.75 -17.19
C LYS A 253 3.22 -14.40 -15.85
N PRO A 254 4.16 -14.48 -14.90
CA PRO A 254 3.88 -15.05 -13.59
C PRO A 254 2.76 -14.24 -12.88
N LEU A 255 2.07 -14.89 -11.94
CA LEU A 255 1.10 -14.20 -11.09
C LEU A 255 1.82 -13.27 -10.13
N VAL A 256 2.94 -13.69 -9.55
CA VAL A 256 3.88 -12.87 -8.78
C VAL A 256 5.28 -13.15 -9.30
N SER A 257 5.98 -12.10 -9.73
CA SER A 257 7.36 -12.16 -10.24
C SER A 257 8.36 -12.16 -9.08
N ASP A 258 9.67 -12.06 -9.38
CA ASP A 258 10.69 -11.97 -8.35
C ASP A 258 10.44 -10.74 -7.46
N LEU A 259 10.38 -10.96 -6.15
CA LEU A 259 10.09 -9.92 -5.17
C LEU A 259 11.33 -9.53 -4.38
N LYS A 260 11.44 -8.24 -4.14
CA LYS A 260 12.31 -7.67 -3.11
C LYS A 260 11.46 -6.91 -2.10
N VAL A 261 11.55 -7.32 -0.85
CA VAL A 261 10.87 -6.68 0.28
C VAL A 261 11.93 -6.14 1.23
N THR A 262 11.88 -4.83 1.46
CA THR A 262 12.74 -4.16 2.45
C THR A 262 11.88 -3.51 3.54
N ILE A 263 12.46 -3.38 4.72
CA ILE A 263 11.86 -2.68 5.85
C ILE A 263 12.83 -1.63 6.36
N HIS A 264 12.30 -0.45 6.67
CA HIS A 264 13.05 0.71 7.12
C HIS A 264 12.35 1.32 8.33
N VAL A 265 13.09 1.85 9.29
CA VAL A 265 12.56 2.55 10.46
C VAL A 265 13.18 3.93 10.50
N TYR A 266 12.33 4.96 10.43
CA TYR A 266 12.75 6.35 10.42
C TYR A 266 12.38 7.06 11.73
N GLN A 267 13.22 8.01 12.12
CA GLN A 267 12.98 8.96 13.20
C GLN A 267 13.33 10.37 12.75
N ALA A 268 12.72 11.38 13.37
CA ALA A 268 13.17 12.75 13.23
C ALA A 268 14.55 12.94 13.90
N CYS A 269 15.40 13.78 13.30
CA CYS A 269 16.58 14.31 13.98
C CYS A 269 16.17 15.16 15.19
N GLU A 270 17.06 15.32 16.18
CA GLU A 270 16.77 16.10 17.40
C GLU A 270 16.27 17.53 17.12
N ASN A 271 16.79 18.16 16.06
CA ASN A 271 16.41 19.50 15.63
C ASN A 271 15.11 19.55 14.79
N GLN A 272 14.49 18.40 14.50
CA GLN A 272 13.31 18.24 13.63
C GLN A 272 13.47 18.85 12.23
N ALA A 273 14.71 18.97 11.72
CA ALA A 273 14.97 19.54 10.39
C ALA A 273 14.94 18.48 9.27
N ASP A 274 15.21 17.22 9.60
CA ASP A 274 15.13 16.09 8.67
C ASP A 274 14.86 14.80 9.46
N ILE A 275 14.75 13.69 8.74
CA ILE A 275 14.64 12.34 9.29
C ILE A 275 15.95 11.57 9.02
N TRP A 276 16.18 10.52 9.81
CA TRP A 276 17.29 9.60 9.59
C TRP A 276 16.81 8.15 9.71
N GLU A 277 17.50 7.24 9.01
CA GLU A 277 17.20 5.81 9.05
C GLU A 277 17.86 5.17 10.27
N ARG A 278 17.04 4.75 11.23
CA ARG A 278 17.48 4.02 12.42
C ARG A 278 17.76 2.57 12.13
N PHE A 279 17.04 2.00 11.18
CA PHE A 279 17.13 0.60 10.82
C PHE A 279 16.73 0.42 9.35
N GLY A 280 17.44 -0.47 8.65
CA GLY A 280 17.12 -0.87 7.28
C GLY A 280 17.53 -2.32 7.07
N ALA A 281 16.65 -3.13 6.48
CA ALA A 281 16.95 -4.52 6.17
C ALA A 281 16.21 -5.02 4.92
N THR A 282 16.85 -5.94 4.20
CA THR A 282 16.17 -6.73 3.15
C THR A 282 15.61 -7.99 3.79
N VAL A 283 14.32 -8.18 3.64
CA VAL A 283 13.55 -9.30 4.21
C VAL A 283 13.41 -10.42 3.20
N ILE A 284 13.11 -10.06 1.94
CA ILE A 284 13.03 -10.95 0.79
C ILE A 284 13.92 -10.36 -0.32
N PRO A 285 14.84 -11.14 -0.92
CA PRO A 285 15.20 -12.51 -0.52
C PRO A 285 15.83 -12.55 0.88
N ALA A 286 15.86 -13.73 1.49
CA ALA A 286 16.55 -13.93 2.75
C ALA A 286 18.05 -13.57 2.59
N PRO A 287 18.67 -12.89 3.59
CA PRO A 287 20.10 -12.73 3.57
C PRO A 287 20.76 -14.13 3.68
N PRO A 288 21.99 -14.30 3.15
CA PRO A 288 22.75 -15.54 3.32
C PRO A 288 22.86 -15.93 4.79
N VAL A 289 22.91 -17.23 5.08
CA VAL A 289 22.97 -17.77 6.47
C VAL A 289 24.16 -17.21 7.25
N GLU A 290 25.26 -16.90 6.57
CA GLU A 290 26.49 -16.35 7.15
C GLU A 290 26.49 -14.81 7.25
N SER A 291 25.40 -14.15 6.88
CA SER A 291 25.31 -12.70 6.92
C SER A 291 25.19 -12.21 8.37
N GLU A 292 26.00 -11.20 8.74
CA GLU A 292 25.81 -10.39 9.96
C GLU A 292 24.58 -9.45 9.84
N ALA A 293 23.59 -9.81 9.03
CA ALA A 293 22.40 -9.02 8.85
C ALA A 293 21.58 -9.02 10.15
N PRO A 294 20.98 -7.90 10.53
CA PRO A 294 20.14 -7.84 11.71
C PRO A 294 18.98 -8.84 11.60
N THR A 295 18.67 -9.52 12.69
CA THR A 295 17.55 -10.49 12.76
C THR A 295 16.27 -9.88 13.31
N GLU A 296 16.37 -8.72 13.96
CA GLU A 296 15.26 -8.01 14.59
C GLU A 296 15.51 -6.50 14.65
N PHE A 297 14.44 -5.73 14.84
CA PHE A 297 14.52 -4.33 15.25
C PHE A 297 13.62 -4.08 16.46
N LYS A 298 13.86 -2.96 17.15
CA LYS A 298 13.22 -2.64 18.43
C LYS A 298 12.57 -1.26 18.40
N ILE A 299 11.37 -1.16 18.96
CA ILE A 299 10.70 0.12 19.23
C ILE A 299 10.61 0.30 20.75
N PRO A 300 11.44 1.17 21.34
CA PRO A 300 11.36 1.54 22.74
C PRO A 300 9.98 2.05 23.14
N PHE A 301 9.57 1.72 24.35
CA PHE A 301 8.34 2.25 24.94
C PHE A 301 8.40 3.76 25.13
N MET A 302 9.58 4.34 25.34
CA MET A 302 9.75 5.79 25.30
C MET A 302 9.35 6.41 23.95
N ASP A 303 9.58 5.72 22.83
CA ASP A 303 9.17 6.23 21.51
C ASP A 303 7.64 6.19 21.33
N ILE A 304 6.95 5.25 21.98
CA ILE A 304 5.49 5.13 21.94
C ILE A 304 4.84 6.12 22.91
N PHE A 305 5.22 6.07 24.19
CA PHE A 305 4.55 6.80 25.27
C PHE A 305 5.13 8.19 25.53
N GLY A 306 6.39 8.44 25.21
CA GLY A 306 7.12 9.64 25.61
C GLY A 306 7.04 9.86 27.11
N ASP A 307 6.74 11.09 27.53
CA ASP A 307 6.63 11.43 28.96
C ASP A 307 5.41 10.80 29.66
N LYS A 308 4.56 10.06 28.93
CA LYS A 308 3.35 9.40 29.44
C LYS A 308 3.54 7.89 29.65
N ILE A 309 4.77 7.44 29.91
CA ILE A 309 5.04 6.03 30.22
C ILE A 309 4.20 5.60 31.44
N PRO A 310 3.49 4.45 31.36
CA PRO A 310 2.73 3.94 32.49
C PRO A 310 3.61 3.65 33.70
N VAL A 311 3.08 3.88 34.90
CA VAL A 311 3.80 3.56 36.15
C VAL A 311 4.17 2.08 36.20
N GLY A 312 5.43 1.79 36.53
CA GLY A 312 5.97 0.43 36.60
C GLY A 312 6.50 -0.13 35.29
N VAL A 313 6.37 0.61 34.18
CA VAL A 313 6.97 0.25 32.90
C VAL A 313 8.33 0.92 32.76
N ASP A 314 9.35 0.13 32.41
CA ASP A 314 10.69 0.68 32.15
C ASP A 314 10.70 1.43 30.81
N PRO A 315 11.15 2.71 30.73
CA PRO A 315 11.30 3.44 29.47
C PRO A 315 12.16 2.72 28.43
N THR A 316 13.10 1.87 28.89
CA THR A 316 14.04 1.12 28.06
C THR A 316 13.46 -0.19 27.52
N ASP A 317 12.32 -0.65 28.05
CA ASP A 317 11.58 -1.76 27.47
C ASP A 317 11.23 -1.46 26.01
N SER A 318 11.22 -2.49 25.17
CA SER A 318 11.01 -2.34 23.75
C SER A 318 10.11 -3.43 23.19
N ILE A 319 9.36 -3.08 22.15
CA ILE A 319 8.69 -4.06 21.27
C ILE A 319 9.73 -4.59 20.30
N ILE A 320 9.89 -5.91 20.26
CA ILE A 320 10.84 -6.60 19.38
C ILE A 320 10.10 -7.12 18.15
N PHE A 321 10.60 -6.79 16.96
CA PHE A 321 10.08 -7.27 15.70
C PHE A 321 11.08 -8.22 15.06
N SER A 322 10.71 -9.51 14.97
CA SER A 322 11.52 -10.54 14.30
C SER A 322 11.42 -10.42 12.79
N LEU A 323 12.55 -10.27 12.08
CA LEU A 323 12.58 -10.29 10.61
C LEU A 323 12.25 -11.67 10.04
N ALA A 324 12.57 -12.74 10.76
CA ALA A 324 12.21 -14.10 10.36
C ALA A 324 10.68 -14.28 10.43
N GLY A 325 10.06 -13.84 11.54
CA GLY A 325 8.61 -13.85 11.68
C GLY A 325 7.92 -12.97 10.63
N PHE A 326 8.48 -11.80 10.35
CA PHE A 326 7.98 -10.92 9.29
C PHE A 326 8.10 -11.57 7.89
N ARG A 327 9.22 -12.21 7.57
CA ARG A 327 9.40 -12.93 6.30
C ARG A 327 8.38 -14.05 6.15
N GLU A 328 8.20 -14.87 7.19
CA GLU A 328 7.23 -15.97 7.15
C GLU A 328 5.83 -15.43 6.89
N PHE A 329 5.47 -14.35 7.58
CA PHE A 329 4.19 -13.69 7.43
C PHE A 329 3.97 -13.17 6.00
N VAL A 330 4.93 -12.44 5.43
CA VAL A 330 4.88 -11.96 4.04
C VAL A 330 4.80 -13.12 3.06
N THR A 331 5.62 -14.16 3.24
CA THR A 331 5.66 -15.33 2.33
C THR A 331 4.30 -16.04 2.30
N ARG A 332 3.63 -16.13 3.45
CA ARG A 332 2.29 -16.72 3.54
C ARG A 332 1.26 -15.89 2.79
N SER A 333 1.27 -14.57 2.98
CA SER A 333 0.28 -13.69 2.31
C SER A 333 0.55 -13.49 0.82
N LEU A 334 1.74 -13.85 0.31
CA LEU A 334 1.99 -13.89 -1.13
C LEU A 334 1.08 -14.87 -1.86
N GLN A 335 0.71 -15.99 -1.23
CA GLN A 335 -0.22 -16.96 -1.81
C GLN A 335 -1.60 -16.33 -2.04
N ASP A 336 -2.06 -15.49 -1.10
CA ASP A 336 -3.33 -14.76 -1.24
C ASP A 336 -3.26 -13.73 -2.38
N THR A 337 -2.10 -13.07 -2.56
CA THR A 337 -1.87 -12.16 -3.69
C THR A 337 -1.84 -12.90 -5.02
N GLU A 338 -1.19 -14.07 -5.09
CA GLU A 338 -1.20 -14.92 -6.27
C GLU A 338 -2.62 -15.33 -6.65
N TRP A 339 -3.41 -15.79 -5.68
CA TRP A 339 -4.81 -16.16 -5.87
C TRP A 339 -5.67 -14.98 -6.36
N LEU A 340 -5.51 -13.80 -5.74
CA LEU A 340 -6.21 -12.58 -6.14
C LEU A 340 -5.89 -12.23 -7.59
N ARG A 341 -4.61 -12.28 -7.98
CA ARG A 341 -4.16 -12.01 -9.35
C ARG A 341 -4.64 -13.08 -10.34
N ALA A 342 -4.67 -14.35 -9.93
CA ALA A 342 -5.23 -15.44 -10.74
C ALA A 342 -6.72 -15.19 -11.02
N THR A 343 -7.49 -14.86 -9.98
CA THR A 343 -8.92 -14.54 -10.08
C THR A 343 -9.16 -13.35 -11.00
N ARG A 344 -8.36 -12.27 -10.87
CA ARG A 344 -8.46 -11.10 -11.77
C ARG A 344 -8.15 -11.46 -13.22
N ARG A 345 -7.10 -12.26 -13.44
CA ARG A 345 -6.73 -12.72 -14.79
C ARG A 345 -7.81 -13.62 -15.38
N ALA A 346 -8.34 -14.57 -14.60
CA ALA A 346 -9.45 -15.43 -15.00
C ALA A 346 -10.67 -14.60 -15.44
N ARG A 347 -11.07 -13.60 -14.64
CA ARG A 347 -12.17 -12.69 -15.00
C ARG A 347 -11.92 -11.96 -16.32
N LYS A 348 -10.69 -11.46 -16.54
CA LYS A 348 -10.31 -10.80 -17.80
C LYS A 348 -10.39 -11.75 -18.99
N LEU A 349 -9.96 -13.00 -18.82
CA LEU A 349 -10.04 -14.03 -19.85
C LEU A 349 -11.49 -14.39 -20.19
N LEU A 350 -12.36 -14.57 -19.18
CA LEU A 350 -13.78 -14.84 -19.38
C LEU A 350 -14.48 -13.67 -20.10
N LYS A 351 -14.22 -12.42 -19.68
CA LYS A 351 -14.72 -11.21 -20.38
C LYS A 351 -14.26 -11.18 -21.83
N ALA A 352 -12.99 -11.48 -22.11
CA ALA A 352 -12.44 -11.50 -23.47
C ALA A 352 -13.03 -12.61 -24.35
N ALA A 353 -13.44 -13.73 -23.75
CA ALA A 353 -14.13 -14.83 -24.44
C ALA A 353 -15.62 -14.55 -24.68
N GLY A 354 -16.18 -13.46 -24.12
CA GLY A 354 -17.62 -13.18 -24.16
C GLY A 354 -18.43 -14.03 -23.19
N GLU A 355 -17.78 -14.71 -22.25
CA GLU A 355 -18.38 -15.69 -21.33
C GLU A 355 -18.58 -15.13 -19.91
N TRP A 356 -18.46 -13.82 -19.74
CA TRP A 356 -18.69 -13.13 -18.47
C TRP A 356 -19.66 -11.98 -18.65
N GLU A 357 -20.89 -12.16 -18.14
CA GLU A 357 -21.82 -11.05 -17.95
C GLU A 357 -21.50 -10.37 -16.61
N GLU A 358 -21.42 -9.04 -16.61
CA GLU A 358 -21.33 -8.29 -15.36
C GLU A 358 -22.64 -8.43 -14.59
N THR A 359 -22.71 -9.45 -13.73
CA THR A 359 -23.77 -9.51 -12.73
C THR A 359 -23.55 -8.42 -11.71
N ASP A 360 -24.60 -7.67 -11.40
CA ASP A 360 -24.60 -6.69 -10.31
C ASP A 360 -23.96 -7.30 -9.06
N THR A 361 -22.95 -6.62 -8.54
CA THR A 361 -22.24 -7.03 -7.32
C THR A 361 -23.22 -7.08 -6.14
N PHE A 362 -22.90 -7.90 -5.13
CA PHE A 362 -23.68 -7.95 -3.89
C PHE A 362 -23.89 -6.56 -3.24
N ALA A 363 -22.95 -5.63 -3.45
CA ALA A 363 -23.06 -4.25 -3.00
C ALA A 363 -24.17 -3.47 -3.75
N GLN A 364 -24.35 -3.72 -5.04
CA GLN A 364 -25.45 -3.15 -5.85
C GLN A 364 -26.81 -3.78 -5.50
N HIS A 365 -26.82 -5.02 -4.99
CA HIS A 365 -28.03 -5.69 -4.50
C HIS A 365 -28.44 -5.31 -3.06
N LYS A 366 -27.63 -4.54 -2.32
CA LYS A 366 -28.02 -4.11 -0.96
C LYS A 366 -29.21 -3.12 -1.07
N PRO A 367 -30.44 -3.50 -0.66
CA PRO A 367 -31.64 -2.90 -1.23
C PRO A 367 -31.81 -1.41 -0.87
N ARG A 368 -32.35 -0.65 -1.82
CA ARG A 368 -33.05 0.66 -1.65
C ARG A 368 -34.29 0.51 -0.73
N LYS A 369 -34.09 0.05 0.51
CA LYS A 369 -35.19 -0.38 1.40
C LYS A 369 -35.82 0.74 2.24
N HIS A 370 -35.44 2.00 2.09
CA HIS A 370 -35.92 3.10 2.95
C HIS A 370 -36.40 4.34 2.18
N SER A 371 -37.34 4.17 1.25
CA SER A 371 -38.08 5.30 0.68
C SER A 371 -39.53 4.94 0.35
N GLY A 372 -40.23 4.32 1.30
CA GLY A 372 -41.65 4.02 1.17
C GLY A 372 -42.27 3.75 2.53
N GLY A 373 -42.71 4.80 3.22
CA GLY A 373 -43.34 4.63 4.52
C GLY A 373 -43.69 5.91 5.29
N SER A 374 -44.18 6.97 4.64
CA SER A 374 -44.93 8.03 5.33
C SER A 374 -46.21 8.31 4.55
N GLY A 375 -47.23 7.51 4.84
CA GLY A 375 -48.53 7.61 4.23
C GLY A 375 -49.54 6.77 4.97
N LEU A 376 -49.74 7.06 6.26
CA LEU A 376 -50.96 6.65 6.96
C LEU A 376 -51.54 7.87 7.68
N LYS A 377 -52.81 8.10 7.34
CA LYS A 377 -53.74 9.11 7.84
C LYS A 377 -54.15 8.84 9.28
#